data_AF-K2F7T1-F1
#
_entry.id   AF-K2F7T1-F1
#
_cell.length_a   1.000
_cell.length_b   1.000
_cell.length_c   1.000
_cell.angle_alpha   90.00
_cell.angle_beta   90.00
_cell.angle_gamma   90.00
#
_symmetry.space_group_name_H-M   'P 1'
#
loop_
_entity.id
_entity.type
_entity.pdbx_description
1 polymer ?
#
loop_
_entity_poly.entity_id
_entity_poly.type
_entity_poly.pdbx_seq_one_letter_code
_entity_poly.pdbx_strand_id
1 'polypeptide(L)'
;HNRQFGTKSERDIISAVGVAHAYDLTHLLAKAIDKAGSTDRPAIRNALEKLGSHQGAVRRYAQPFTADRHEALDPKDVFMAYYAKTDGALEKYLYR
;
A
#
# COMPACT_ATOMS: atom_id res chain seq x y z
N HIS A 1 -13.40 13.64 8.51
CA HIS A 1 -13.99 14.48 7.44
C HIS A 1 -12.87 15.23 6.73
N ASN A 2 -12.48 14.77 5.54
CA ASN A 2 -11.35 15.31 4.80
C ASN A 2 -11.85 16.43 3.87
N ARG A 3 -11.80 17.69 4.32
CA ARG A 3 -12.42 18.85 3.63
C ARG A 3 -11.81 19.16 2.26
N GLN A 4 -10.60 18.66 1.96
CA GLN A 4 -9.92 18.94 0.69
C GLN A 4 -10.44 18.13 -0.50
N PHE A 5 -11.02 16.94 -0.27
CA PHE A 5 -11.44 16.03 -1.35
C PHE A 5 -12.94 15.73 -1.38
N GLY A 6 -13.73 16.37 -0.50
CA GLY A 6 -15.17 16.15 -0.42
C GLY A 6 -15.59 14.74 0.02
N THR A 7 -14.64 13.91 0.45
CA THR A 7 -14.87 12.51 0.85
C THR A 7 -15.45 12.44 2.26
N LYS A 8 -16.61 11.80 2.40
CA LYS A 8 -17.34 11.61 3.65
C LYS A 8 -17.09 10.21 4.22
N SER A 9 -16.83 9.24 3.35
CA SER A 9 -16.48 7.85 3.68
C SER A 9 -15.37 7.32 2.77
N GLU A 10 -14.71 6.25 3.19
CA GLU A 10 -13.76 5.48 2.36
C GLU A 10 -14.41 4.97 1.07
N ARG A 11 -15.73 4.72 1.10
CA ARG A 11 -16.53 4.28 -0.05
C ARG A 11 -16.65 5.35 -1.14
N ASP A 12 -16.37 6.62 -0.83
CA ASP A 12 -16.37 7.72 -1.80
C ASP A 12 -15.06 7.79 -2.59
N ILE A 13 -14.04 7.02 -2.20
CA ILE A 13 -12.74 6.98 -2.88
C ILE A 13 -12.84 6.01 -4.05
N ILE A 14 -12.79 6.56 -5.26
CA ILE A 14 -12.69 5.76 -6.49
C ILE A 14 -11.44 4.88 -6.40
N SER A 15 -11.65 3.56 -6.46
CA SER A 15 -10.58 2.55 -6.30
C SER A 15 -9.80 2.69 -4.99
N ALA A 16 -10.52 2.70 -3.85
CA ALA A 16 -9.92 2.80 -2.51
C ALA A 16 -8.73 1.85 -2.28
N VAL A 17 -8.81 0.61 -2.78
CA VAL A 17 -7.73 -0.37 -2.71
C VAL A 17 -6.48 0.12 -3.43
N GLY A 18 -6.62 0.58 -4.68
CA GLY A 18 -5.49 1.09 -5.46
C GLY A 18 -4.87 2.34 -4.84
N VAL A 19 -5.68 3.25 -4.32
CA VAL A 19 -5.22 4.47 -3.63
C VAL A 19 -4.40 4.12 -2.38
N ALA A 20 -4.86 3.18 -1.56
CA ALA A 20 -4.14 2.75 -0.36
C ALA A 20 -2.77 2.12 -0.69
N HIS A 21 -2.70 1.26 -1.71
CA HIS A 21 -1.43 0.68 -2.15
C HIS A 21 -0.47 1.73 -2.73
N ALA A 22 -0.98 2.68 -3.54
CA ALA A 22 -0.16 3.76 -4.09
C ALA A 22 0.37 4.68 -2.98
N TYR A 23 -0.43 4.95 -1.95
CA TYR A 23 -0.02 5.71 -0.77
C TYR A 23 1.16 5.01 -0.08
N ASP A 24 1.03 3.73 0.25
CA ASP A 24 2.09 2.97 0.94
C ASP A 24 3.38 2.91 0.11
N LEU A 25 3.28 2.59 -1.19
CA LEU A 25 4.44 2.52 -2.08
C LEU A 25 5.16 3.87 -2.20
N THR A 26 4.40 4.97 -2.30
CA THR A 26 4.98 6.32 -2.39
C THR A 26 5.79 6.65 -1.13
N HIS A 27 5.27 6.33 0.06
CA HIS A 27 5.98 6.58 1.31
C HIS A 27 7.20 5.67 1.48
N LEU A 28 7.12 4.41 1.05
CA LEU A 28 8.27 3.50 1.04
C LEU A 28 9.37 4.01 0.11
N LEU A 29 9.02 4.48 -1.09
CA LEU A 29 9.95 5.05 -2.06
C LEU A 29 10.61 6.33 -1.53
N ALA A 30 9.83 7.26 -0.97
CA ALA A 30 10.36 8.48 -0.38
C ALA A 30 11.40 8.17 0.72
N LYS A 31 11.06 7.26 1.64
CA LYS A 31 11.99 6.79 2.68
C LYS A 31 13.25 6.14 2.11
N ALA A 32 13.15 5.44 0.98
CA ALA A 32 14.31 4.81 0.34
C ALA A 32 15.23 5.86 -0.28
N ILE A 33 14.66 6.89 -0.91
CA ILE A 33 15.41 8.03 -1.45
C ILE A 33 16.14 8.76 -0.31
N ASP A 34 15.45 9.05 0.79
CA ASP A 34 16.05 9.69 1.97
C ASP A 34 17.20 8.85 2.53
N LYS A 35 17.01 7.52 2.63
CA LYS A 35 18.03 6.59 3.11
C LYS A 35 19.23 6.46 2.15
N ALA A 36 18.98 6.52 0.84
CA ALA A 36 20.03 6.46 -0.18
C ALA A 36 20.84 7.76 -0.25
N GLY A 37 20.26 8.90 0.15
CA GLY A 37 20.89 10.22 0.03
C GLY A 37 21.17 10.61 -1.42
N SER A 38 20.44 10.02 -2.37
CA SER A 38 20.71 10.12 -3.81
C SER A 38 19.45 9.81 -4.62
N THR A 39 19.41 10.29 -5.85
CA THR A 39 18.41 9.92 -6.86
C THR A 39 18.91 8.81 -7.81
N ASP A 40 20.10 8.25 -7.55
CA ASP A 40 20.64 7.11 -8.28
C ASP A 40 19.78 5.86 -8.07
N ARG A 41 19.31 5.28 -9.17
CA ARG A 41 18.35 4.17 -9.15
C ARG A 41 18.92 2.91 -8.45
N PRO A 42 20.14 2.42 -8.77
CA PRO A 42 20.77 1.34 -8.01
C PRO A 42 20.85 1.61 -6.49
N ALA A 43 21.22 2.83 -6.08
CA ALA A 43 21.28 3.20 -4.68
C ALA A 43 19.90 3.12 -4.00
N ILE A 44 18.85 3.65 -4.66
CA ILE A 44 17.47 3.58 -4.16
C ILE A 44 16.98 2.13 -4.05
N ARG A 45 17.25 1.29 -5.05
CA ARG A 45 16.88 -0.13 -5.01
C ARG A 45 17.52 -0.83 -3.81
N ASN A 46 18.82 -0.63 -3.62
CA ASN A 46 19.54 -1.22 -2.48
C ASN A 46 19.03 -0.67 -1.13
N ALA A 47 18.55 0.58 -1.09
CA ALA A 47 17.93 1.17 0.09
C ALA A 47 16.55 0.58 0.37
N LEU A 48 15.72 0.34 -0.65
CA LEU A 48 14.42 -0.34 -0.54
C LEU A 48 14.54 -1.71 0.13
N GLU A 49 15.57 -2.48 -0.21
CA GLU A 49 15.85 -3.80 0.37
C GLU A 49 16.32 -3.73 1.85
N LYS A 50 16.70 -2.54 2.32
CA LYS A 50 17.26 -2.28 3.67
C LYS A 50 16.43 -1.27 4.49
N LEU A 51 15.18 -1.05 4.10
CA LEU A 51 14.35 0.01 4.67
C LEU A 51 13.94 -0.23 6.14
N GLY A 52 13.90 -1.49 6.56
CA GLY A 52 13.34 -1.89 7.86
C GLY A 52 11.81 -1.82 7.86
N SER A 53 11.21 -1.64 9.05
CA SER A 53 9.76 -1.68 9.19
C SER A 53 9.06 -0.39 8.78
N HIS A 54 7.86 -0.52 8.21
CA HIS A 54 7.00 0.60 7.82
C HIS A 54 5.56 0.34 8.26
N GLN A 55 4.92 1.33 8.89
CA GLN A 55 3.49 1.31 9.18
C GLN A 55 2.74 1.99 8.03
N GLY A 56 2.17 1.18 7.13
CA GLY A 56 1.37 1.66 6.01
C GLY A 56 -0.12 1.74 6.36
N ALA A 57 -0.89 2.33 5.46
CA ALA A 57 -2.34 2.39 5.47
C ALA A 57 -2.97 1.01 5.22
N VAL A 58 -2.36 0.18 4.36
CA VAL A 58 -2.84 -1.18 4.09
C VAL A 58 -2.45 -2.13 5.23
N ARG A 59 -1.22 -2.02 5.73
CA ARG A 59 -0.68 -2.92 6.77
C ARG A 59 0.58 -2.40 7.42
N ARG A 60 1.03 -3.12 8.46
CA ARG A 60 2.42 -3.07 8.93
C ARG A 60 3.31 -3.98 8.08
N TYR A 61 4.35 -3.40 7.50
CA TYR A 61 5.43 -4.10 6.82
C TYR A 61 6.61 -4.25 7.79
N ALA A 62 6.99 -5.47 8.14
CA ALA A 62 8.18 -5.69 8.96
C ALA A 62 9.47 -5.45 8.15
N GLN A 63 9.50 -5.96 6.93
CA GLN A 63 10.52 -5.70 5.92
C GLN A 63 9.86 -5.80 4.54
N PRO A 64 9.53 -4.66 3.91
CA PRO A 64 8.77 -4.64 2.66
C PRO A 64 9.47 -5.41 1.53
N PHE A 65 10.78 -5.23 1.40
CA PHE A 65 11.58 -5.82 0.34
C PHE A 65 12.89 -6.41 0.88
N THR A 66 13.38 -7.45 0.22
CA THR A 66 14.70 -8.07 0.43
C THR A 66 15.36 -8.29 -0.93
N ALA A 67 16.64 -8.64 -0.99
CA ALA A 67 17.32 -8.92 -2.26
C ALA A 67 16.69 -10.09 -3.05
N ASP A 68 16.03 -11.02 -2.34
CA ASP A 68 15.39 -12.22 -2.87
C ASP A 68 13.85 -12.15 -2.92
N ARG A 69 13.23 -11.13 -2.29
CA ARG A 69 11.77 -10.93 -2.26
C ARG A 69 11.40 -9.48 -2.55
N HIS A 70 10.92 -9.25 -3.77
CA HIS A 70 10.39 -7.95 -4.21
C HIS A 70 8.86 -7.87 -4.18
N GLU A 71 8.19 -8.90 -3.69
CA GLU A 71 6.77 -8.90 -3.38
C GLU A 71 6.58 -8.63 -1.88
N ALA A 72 5.85 -7.56 -1.55
CA ALA A 72 5.63 -7.12 -0.18
C ALA A 72 4.32 -7.69 0.41
N LEU A 73 3.57 -8.45 -0.38
CA LEU A 73 2.35 -9.17 -0.01
C LEU A 73 2.62 -10.68 0.12
N ASP A 74 1.89 -11.33 1.01
CA ASP A 74 1.88 -12.79 1.16
C ASP A 74 0.53 -13.35 0.64
N PRO A 75 0.46 -14.64 0.27
CA PRO A 75 -0.81 -15.26 -0.12
C PRO A 75 -1.95 -15.10 0.89
N LYS A 76 -1.63 -15.01 2.19
CA LYS A 76 -2.61 -14.75 3.27
C LYS A 76 -3.25 -13.37 3.21
N ASP A 77 -2.65 -12.41 2.49
CA ASP A 77 -3.16 -11.05 2.35
C ASP A 77 -4.17 -10.96 1.18
N VAL A 78 -4.29 -12.01 0.37
CA VAL A 78 -5.23 -12.09 -0.74
C VAL A 78 -6.55 -12.68 -0.26
N PHE A 79 -7.66 -12.04 -0.63
CA PHE A 79 -9.01 -12.52 -0.33
C PHE A 79 -9.97 -12.23 -1.48
N MET A 80 -11.05 -13.01 -1.54
CA MET A 80 -12.13 -12.79 -2.49
C MET A 80 -13.03 -11.65 -2.00
N ALA A 81 -13.37 -10.74 -2.91
CA ALA A 81 -14.29 -9.64 -2.68
C ALA A 81 -15.37 -9.61 -3.78
N TYR A 82 -16.48 -8.95 -3.50
CA TYR A 82 -17.56 -8.71 -4.46
C TYR A 82 -17.92 -7.22 -4.50
N TYR A 83 -18.56 -6.80 -5.58
CA TYR A 83 -19.12 -5.44 -5.69
C TYR A 83 -20.48 -5.38 -5.00
N ALA A 84 -20.62 -4.48 -4.02
CA ALA A 84 -21.87 -4.19 -3.34
C ALA A 84 -22.91 -3.68 -4.36
N LYS A 85 -24.12 -4.24 -4.32
CA LYS A 85 -25.19 -3.89 -5.27
C LYS A 85 -25.71 -2.46 -5.12
N THR A 86 -25.49 -1.85 -3.95
CA THR A 86 -26.02 -0.53 -3.60
C THR A 86 -25.23 0.62 -4.19
N ASP A 87 -23.90 0.52 -4.12
CA ASP A 87 -22.98 1.63 -4.41
C ASP A 87 -21.74 1.18 -5.20
N GLY A 88 -21.61 -0.10 -5.54
CA GLY A 88 -20.47 -0.62 -6.29
C GLY A 88 -19.16 -0.67 -5.49
N ALA A 89 -19.20 -0.50 -4.17
CA ALA A 89 -18.01 -0.63 -3.33
C ALA A 89 -17.54 -2.09 -3.24
N LEU A 90 -16.23 -2.32 -3.04
CA LEU A 90 -15.70 -3.66 -2.80
C LEU A 90 -15.98 -4.09 -1.35
N GLU A 91 -16.63 -5.23 -1.18
CA GLU A 91 -16.89 -5.86 0.11
C GLU A 91 -16.27 -7.25 0.16
N LYS A 92 -15.66 -7.59 1.30
CA LYS A 92 -15.01 -8.89 1.49
C LYS A 92 -16.06 -10.00 1.53
N TYR A 93 -15.76 -11.12 0.87
CA TYR A 93 -16.55 -12.33 1.00
C TYR A 93 -16.36 -12.89 2.41
N LEU A 94 -17.40 -12.79 3.25
CA LEU A 94 -17.46 -13.44 4.55
C LEU A 94 -18.13 -14.80 4.35
N TYR A 95 -17.38 -15.90 4.44
CA TYR A 95 -17.98 -17.22 4.59
C TYR A 95 -18.78 -17.19 5.90
N ARG A 96 -20.10 -17.19 5.81
CA ARG A 96 -21.00 -17.57 6.91
C ARG A 96 -21.34 -19.04 6.75
#